data_AF-A0A662T8X4-F1
#
_entry.id   AF-A0A662T8X4-F1
#
_cell.length_a   1.000
_cell.length_b   1.000
_cell.length_c   1.000
_cell.angle_alpha   90.00
_cell.angle_beta   90.00
_cell.angle_gamma   90.00
#
_symmetry.space_group_name_H-M   'P 1'
#
loop_
_entity.id
_entity.type
_entity.pdbx_description
1 polymer ?
#
loop_
_entity_poly.entity_id
_entity_poly.type
_entity_poly.pdbx_seq_one_letter_code
_entity_poly.pdbx_strand_id
1 'polypeptide(L)' 'MKILPQEFYLSNPSQVAVALLGKKLVRKIGNYTISGIIVETEAYYGKSDPASRARK' A
#
# COMPACT_ATOMS: atom_id res chain seq x y z
N MET A 1 -8.50 2.46 16.18
CA MET A 1 -7.79 2.01 14.96
C MET A 1 -6.33 2.40 15.09
N LYS A 2 -5.39 1.48 14.89
CA LYS A 2 -3.95 1.78 14.96
C LYS A 2 -3.47 2.12 13.54
N ILE A 3 -2.92 3.32 13.36
CA ILE A 3 -2.24 3.69 12.12
C ILE A 3 -0.99 2.82 12.00
N LEU A 4 -0.76 2.26 10.80
CA LEU A 4 0.46 1.48 10.54
C LEU A 4 1.66 2.42 10.60
N PRO A 5 2.74 2.05 11.30
CA PRO A 5 3.89 2.92 11.49
C PRO A 5 4.72 3.01 10.21
N GLN A 6 5.63 3.99 10.10
CA GLN A 6 6.40 4.22 8.87
C GLN A 6 7.22 3.00 8.47
N GLU A 7 7.77 2.28 9.45
CA GLU A 7 8.61 1.10 9.29
C GLU A 7 7.89 -0.04 8.56
N PHE A 8 6.56 -0.10 8.66
CA PHE A 8 5.74 -1.05 7.91
C PHE A 8 5.95 -0.90 6.39
N TYR A 9 6.11 0.33 5.90
CA TYR A 9 6.21 0.65 4.48
C TYR A 9 7.64 0.58 3.93
N LEU A 10 8.66 0.49 4.79
CA LEU A 10 10.08 0.56 4.42
C LEU A 10 10.70 -0.81 4.08
N SER A 11 9.88 -1.83 3.83
CA SER A 11 10.32 -3.19 3.47
C SER A 11 10.34 -3.40 1.95
N ASN A 12 10.76 -4.59 1.51
CA ASN A 12 10.74 -4.97 0.09
C ASN A 12 9.31 -4.80 -0.50
N PRO A 13 9.13 -4.22 -1.71
CA PRO A 13 7.80 -3.97 -2.28
C PRO A 13 6.88 -5.20 -2.29
N SER A 14 7.40 -6.39 -2.59
CA SER A 14 6.60 -7.64 -2.58
C SER A 14 6.10 -8.01 -1.18
N GLN A 15 6.92 -7.81 -0.15
CA GLN A 15 6.54 -8.10 1.24
C GLN A 15 5.49 -7.10 1.72
N VAL A 16 5.65 -5.81 1.38
CA VAL A 16 4.67 -4.77 1.72
C VAL A 16 3.33 -5.05 1.02
N ALA A 17 3.34 -5.43 -0.26
CA ALA A 17 2.12 -5.77 -1.00
C ALA A 17 1.33 -6.89 -0.31
N VAL A 18 1.98 -8.01 0.01
CA VAL A 18 1.33 -9.11 0.75
C VAL A 18 0.86 -8.67 2.14
N ALA A 19 1.68 -7.92 2.87
CA ALA A 19 1.34 -7.45 4.22
C ALA A 19 0.16 -6.46 4.25
N LEU A 20 -0.09 -5.75 3.14
CA LEU A 20 -1.21 -4.83 2.98
C LEU A 20 -2.55 -5.55 2.82
N LEU A 21 -2.57 -6.81 2.36
CA LEU A 21 -3.81 -7.57 2.25
C LEU A 21 -4.50 -7.71 3.62
N GLY A 22 -5.82 -7.50 3.62
CA GLY A 22 -6.66 -7.48 4.84
C GLY A 22 -6.53 -6.21 5.69
N LYS A 23 -5.62 -5.27 5.35
CA LYS A 23 -5.53 -3.98 6.03
C LYS A 23 -6.67 -3.05 5.59
N LYS A 24 -7.04 -2.12 6.47
CA LYS A 24 -8.11 -1.14 6.20
C LYS A 24 -7.52 0.18 5.72
N LEU A 25 -7.85 0.57 4.49
CA LEU A 25 -7.58 1.91 3.99
C LEU A 25 -8.69 2.85 4.49
N VAL A 26 -8.30 3.99 5.03
CA VAL A 26 -9.23 4.95 5.65
C VAL A 26 -9.02 6.33 5.07
N ARG A 27 -10.10 6.99 4.69
CA ARG A 27 -10.14 8.37 4.24
C ARG A 27 -11.12 9.17 5.09
N LYS A 28 -10.63 10.23 5.74
CA LYS A 28 -11.46 11.21 6.46
C LYS A 28 -11.69 12.45 5.57
N ILE A 29 -12.94 12.88 5.42
CA ILE A 29 -13.35 14.05 4.64
C ILE A 29 -14.35 14.86 5.47
N GLY A 30 -13.86 15.94 6.09
CA GLY A 30 -14.64 16.67 7.10
C GLY A 30 -15.10 15.72 8.21
N ASN A 31 -16.42 15.60 8.36
CA ASN A 31 -17.05 14.72 9.35
C ASN A 31 -17.28 13.29 8.85
N TYR A 32 -17.01 12.99 7.58
CA TYR A 32 -17.22 11.67 6.99
C TYR A 32 -15.96 10.80 7.06
N THR A 33 -16.16 9.51 7.32
CA THR A 33 -15.11 8.49 7.22
C THR A 33 -15.51 7.46 6.17
N ILE A 34 -14.69 7.31 5.14
CA ILE A 34 -14.80 6.29 4.11
C ILE A 34 -13.71 5.26 4.37
N SER A 35 -14.02 3.97 4.29
CA SER A 35 -13.01 2.93 4.45
C SER A 35 -13.31 1.69 3.61
N GLY A 36 -12.25 0.95 3.28
CA GLY A 36 -12.32 -0.34 2.60
C GLY A 36 -11.23 -1.28 3.09
N ILE A 37 -11.43 -2.58 2.88
CA ILE A 37 -10.38 -3.59 3.10
C ILE A 37 -9.61 -3.76 1.80
N ILE A 38 -8.28 -3.76 1.89
CA ILE A 38 -7.41 -4.04 0.75
C ILE A 38 -7.49 -5.54 0.47
N VAL A 39 -7.98 -5.90 -0.71
CA VAL A 39 -8.16 -7.30 -1.16
C VAL A 39 -7.19 -7.69 -2.27
N GLU A 40 -6.54 -6.71 -2.89
CA GLU A 40 -5.61 -6.91 -4.00
C GLU A 40 -4.52 -5.83 -3.97
N THR A 41 -3.30 -6.22 -4.36
CA THR A 41 -2.11 -5.36 -4.39
C THR A 41 -1.15 -5.85 -5.46
N GLU A 42 -0.41 -4.94 -6.09
CA GLU A 42 0.70 -5.25 -6.99
C GLU A 42 2.00 -4.61 -6.48
N ALA A 43 3.12 -5.32 -6.61
CA ALA A 43 4.44 -4.81 -6.27
C ALA A 43 5.18 -4.41 -7.56
N TYR A 44 5.78 -3.21 -7.55
CA TYR A 44 6.60 -2.71 -8.64
C TYR A 44 8.02 -2.41 -8.14
N TYR A 45 9.05 -2.78 -8.91
CA TYR A 45 10.47 -2.63 -8.53
C TYR A 45 11.17 -1.40 -9.12
N GLY A 46 10.41 -0.39 -9.54
CA GLY A 46 10.99 0.88 -9.97
C GLY A 46 11.71 0.76 -11.32
N LYS A 47 13.01 1.05 -11.36
CA LYS A 47 13.77 1.17 -12.63
C LYS A 47 14.03 -0.16 -13.33
N SER A 48 14.17 -1.24 -12.56
CA SER A 48 14.51 -2.58 -13.06
C SER A 48 13.30 -3.39 -13.51
N ASP A 49 12.10 -2.85 -13.31
CA ASP A 49 10.84 -3.52 -13.59
C ASP A 49 10.27 -3.04 -14.93
N PRO A 50 10.20 -3.92 -15.95
CA PRO A 50 9.64 -3.58 -17.26
C PRO A 50 8.25 -2.97 -17.24
N ALA A 51 7.41 -3.36 -16.27
CA ALA A 51 6.03 -2.92 -16.14
C ALA A 51 5.88 -1.64 -15.30
N SER A 52 6.91 -1.27 -14.54
CA SER A 52 6.91 -0.08 -13.69
C SER A 52 7.02 1.20 -14.50
N ARG A 53 6.20 2.20 -14.17
CA ARG A 53 6.28 3.55 -14.76
C ARG A 53 7.56 4.32 -14.39
N ALA A 54 8.28 3.88 -13.36
CA ALA A 54 9.57 4.47 -12.98
C ALA A 54 10.74 3.87 -13.77
N ARG A 55 10.49 2.93 -14.68
CA ARG A 55 11.47 2.44 -15.64
C ARG A 55 11.89 3.57 -16.59
N LYS A 56 13.20 3.62 -16.87
CA LYS A 56 13.79 4.50 -17.88
C LYS A 56 14.00 3.74 -19.18
#